data_AF-A0AB32WZ08-F1
#
_entry.id   AF-A0AB32WZ08-F1
#
_cell.length_a   1.000
_cell.length_b   1.000
_cell.length_c   1.000
_cell.angle_alpha   90.00
_cell.angle_beta   90.00
_cell.angle_gamma   90.00
#
_symmetry.space_group_name_H-M   'P 1'
#
loop_
_entity.id
_entity.type
_entity.pdbx_description
1 polymer ?
#
loop_
_entity_poly.entity_id
_entity_poly.type
_entity_poly.pdbx_seq_one_letter_code
_entity_poly.pdbx_strand_id
1 'polypeptide(L)'
;MATIPAIALAVQYAAGVPLSGCQQLRRNLVTKTHHKTIMAAKSNPAVRYETGVLVSTPCQLLDRNRESSKRVKTIMAAYPIQFATDVPESTDCNLRNFSGGELKLDDKTFWEGLDMNAKDLPRQILDKGTPKFKHDAFGGSVIGSSGGLEYVFGGGEYKWIIAWSNSKNELNKVYTKIFKGDVVGWNEIRESLAKSDDESSCNEFGYSSDVVIDQTSSTPIMTATLSKANPETEAPAEPTTVEPPAEPTTVEPPAEPTTVEPSAP
;
A
#
# COMPACT_ATOMS: atom_id res chain seq x y z
N MET A 1 76.03 -7.87 25.71
CA MET A 1 75.82 -8.26 27.13
C MET A 1 74.78 -7.30 27.69
N ALA A 2 73.58 -7.80 27.99
CA ALA A 2 73.03 -7.93 29.36
C ALA A 2 72.72 -6.55 29.98
N THR A 3 71.56 -6.22 30.56
CA THR A 3 70.47 -7.00 31.16
C THR A 3 69.34 -6.00 31.48
N ILE A 4 68.08 -6.43 31.48
CA ILE A 4 66.96 -5.70 32.12
C ILE A 4 67.07 -5.90 33.64
N PRO A 5 66.68 -4.91 34.46
CA PRO A 5 65.65 -5.20 35.46
C PRO A 5 64.58 -4.09 35.63
N ALA A 6 63.41 -4.55 36.07
CA ALA A 6 62.19 -3.81 36.38
C ALA A 6 62.28 -3.01 37.70
N ILE A 7 61.30 -2.12 37.97
CA ILE A 7 60.41 -2.12 39.18
C ILE A 7 59.52 -0.85 39.28
N ALA A 8 58.23 -1.11 39.52
CA ALA A 8 57.15 -0.41 40.28
C ALA A 8 56.52 0.96 39.90
N LEU A 9 55.20 0.86 39.62
CA LEU A 9 54.02 1.59 40.14
C LEU A 9 54.14 3.03 40.69
N ALA A 10 53.31 3.94 40.17
CA ALA A 10 52.19 4.58 40.89
C ALA A 10 51.28 5.41 39.95
N VAL A 11 49.97 5.28 40.15
CA VAL A 11 48.89 6.04 39.51
C VAL A 11 48.67 7.36 40.25
N GLN A 12 48.41 8.46 39.53
CA GLN A 12 47.39 9.48 39.85
C GLN A 12 47.41 10.61 38.80
N TYR A 13 46.28 10.86 38.12
CA TYR A 13 46.03 12.13 37.41
C TYR A 13 44.88 12.86 38.11
N ALA A 14 45.16 14.11 38.48
CA ALA A 14 44.31 15.00 39.25
C ALA A 14 43.45 15.92 38.38
N ALA A 15 42.40 16.44 39.01
CA ALA A 15 41.35 17.33 38.51
C ALA A 15 41.76 18.80 38.34
N GLY A 16 40.97 19.57 37.59
CA GLY A 16 40.97 21.05 37.63
C GLY A 16 40.06 21.72 36.60
N VAL A 17 38.98 22.37 37.07
CA VAL A 17 38.02 23.27 36.37
C VAL A 17 38.36 24.73 36.83
N PRO A 18 38.10 25.84 36.07
CA PRO A 18 36.83 26.59 36.25
C PRO A 18 36.27 27.46 35.08
N LEU A 19 34.93 27.47 34.99
CA LEU A 19 33.92 28.56 34.85
C LEU A 19 33.93 29.63 33.73
N SER A 20 32.79 29.72 33.04
CA SER A 20 31.97 30.94 32.75
C SER A 20 30.62 30.45 32.18
N GLY A 21 29.40 30.81 32.59
CA GLY A 21 28.89 31.99 33.29
C GLY A 21 27.87 32.70 32.39
N CYS A 22 26.60 32.24 32.31
CA CYS A 22 25.41 33.11 32.11
C CYS A 22 24.06 32.35 32.05
N GLN A 23 23.15 32.80 32.91
CA GLN A 23 21.68 32.87 32.78
C GLN A 23 20.83 31.58 32.83
N GLN A 24 20.36 31.30 34.06
CA GLN A 24 19.15 30.55 34.34
C GLN A 24 17.91 31.26 33.74
N LEU A 25 17.35 30.70 32.67
CA LEU A 25 15.94 30.90 32.35
C LEU A 25 15.15 29.72 32.92
N ARG A 26 14.55 29.94 34.09
CA ARG A 26 13.50 29.05 34.62
C ARG A 26 12.31 29.08 33.66
N ARG A 27 12.15 28.04 32.85
CA ARG A 27 10.88 27.79 32.16
C ARG A 27 10.04 26.89 33.06
N ASN A 28 8.94 27.44 33.56
CA ASN A 28 7.89 26.69 34.22
C ASN A 28 7.26 25.73 33.19
N LEU A 29 7.58 24.44 33.27
CA LEU A 29 6.86 23.41 32.53
C LEU A 29 5.55 23.14 33.28
N VAL A 30 4.45 23.70 32.79
CA VAL A 30 3.10 23.34 33.21
C VAL A 30 2.82 21.93 32.70
N THR A 31 2.87 20.94 33.59
CA THR A 31 2.31 19.61 33.33
C THR A 31 0.78 19.72 33.37
N LYS A 32 0.15 19.84 32.20
CA LYS A 32 -1.29 19.54 32.08
C LYS A 32 -1.46 18.02 32.15
N THR A 33 -1.74 17.52 33.35
CA THR A 33 -2.27 16.18 33.57
C THR A 33 -3.62 16.09 32.84
N HIS A 34 -3.71 15.31 31.77
CA HIS A 34 -5.00 14.93 31.22
C HIS A 34 -5.68 13.98 32.23
N HIS A 35 -6.54 14.54 33.07
CA HIS A 35 -7.47 13.79 33.90
C HIS A 35 -8.44 13.05 32.95
N LYS A 36 -8.29 11.73 32.85
CA LYS A 36 -9.15 10.87 32.04
C LYS A 36 -10.44 10.62 32.83
N THR A 37 -11.42 11.51 32.71
CA THR A 37 -12.77 11.23 33.20
C THR A 37 -13.43 10.23 32.26
N ILE A 38 -13.66 9.01 32.75
CA ILE A 38 -14.51 8.03 32.09
C ILE A 38 -15.95 8.53 32.25
N MET A 39 -16.48 9.20 31.24
CA MET A 39 -17.91 9.50 31.15
C MET A 39 -18.59 8.35 30.41
N ALA A 40 -19.42 7.59 31.12
CA ALA A 40 -20.34 6.64 30.53
C ALA A 40 -21.29 7.38 29.58
N ALA A 41 -21.27 7.05 28.29
CA ALA A 41 -22.21 7.61 27.32
C ALA A 41 -23.61 7.02 27.60
N LYS A 42 -24.45 7.86 28.19
CA LYS A 42 -25.90 7.71 28.26
C LYS A 42 -26.46 7.89 26.83
N SER A 43 -27.42 7.05 26.48
CA SER A 43 -28.05 6.89 25.18
C SER A 43 -28.74 8.14 24.60
N ASN A 44 -28.54 8.32 23.28
CA ASN A 44 -29.31 8.97 22.20
C ASN A 44 -30.05 10.31 22.41
N PRO A 45 -29.82 11.31 21.52
CA PRO A 45 -30.83 12.29 21.17
C PRO A 45 -31.66 11.83 19.94
N ALA A 46 -32.94 12.16 20.01
CA ALA A 46 -33.96 11.94 19.00
C ALA A 46 -33.62 12.61 17.65
N VAL A 47 -33.83 11.89 16.55
CA VAL A 47 -34.04 12.48 15.22
C VAL A 47 -35.49 12.24 14.83
N ARG A 48 -36.21 13.36 14.70
CA ARG A 48 -37.57 13.44 14.20
C ARG A 48 -37.54 13.40 12.68
N TYR A 49 -38.45 12.65 12.07
CA TYR A 49 -39.01 12.97 10.76
C TYR A 49 -40.53 12.87 10.87
N GLU A 50 -41.20 13.99 10.57
CA GLU A 50 -42.66 14.13 10.54
C GLU A 50 -43.20 13.87 9.12
N THR A 51 -44.39 13.26 9.12
CA THR A 51 -45.51 13.42 8.17
C THR A 51 -45.40 12.94 6.72
N GLY A 52 -46.10 11.83 6.46
CA GLY A 52 -46.78 11.49 5.20
C GLY A 52 -48.03 10.66 5.55
N VAL A 53 -49.17 11.09 5.03
CA VAL A 53 -50.53 10.89 5.57
C VAL A 53 -51.19 9.55 5.18
N LEU A 54 -51.96 9.04 6.16
CA LEU A 54 -53.05 8.06 6.18
C LEU A 54 -53.79 7.76 4.86
N VAL A 55 -54.03 6.46 4.60
CA VAL A 55 -55.33 5.98 4.08
C VAL A 55 -55.77 4.74 4.88
N SER A 56 -56.97 4.87 5.44
CA SER A 56 -57.80 3.92 6.20
C SER A 56 -58.60 3.03 5.22
N THR A 57 -59.03 1.78 5.49
CA THR A 57 -60.21 1.36 6.31
C THR A 57 -60.35 -0.20 6.24
N PRO A 58 -61.27 -0.86 7.01
CA PRO A 58 -61.04 -2.17 7.65
C PRO A 58 -62.09 -3.26 7.25
N CYS A 59 -61.93 -4.51 7.75
CA CYS A 59 -63.02 -5.46 8.13
C CYS A 59 -62.42 -6.70 8.82
N GLN A 60 -62.61 -6.87 10.14
CA GLN A 60 -63.55 -7.78 10.85
C GLN A 60 -62.94 -9.18 11.17
N LEU A 61 -62.75 -9.49 12.48
CA LEU A 61 -63.46 -10.51 13.31
C LEU A 61 -63.19 -11.96 12.85
N LEU A 62 -62.83 -12.98 13.63
CA LEU A 62 -62.58 -13.35 15.04
C LEU A 62 -61.51 -14.48 14.90
N ASP A 63 -60.56 -14.72 15.80
CA ASP A 63 -60.83 -15.52 16.99
C ASP A 63 -59.63 -15.59 17.93
N ARG A 64 -59.99 -15.91 19.16
CA ARG A 64 -59.25 -15.78 20.41
C ARG A 64 -58.30 -16.98 20.62
N ASN A 65 -57.15 -16.68 21.22
CA ASN A 65 -56.22 -17.60 21.91
C ASN A 65 -55.41 -18.60 21.07
N ARG A 66 -54.10 -18.37 20.92
CA ARG A 66 -53.07 -19.28 21.46
C ARG A 66 -51.69 -18.62 21.48
N GLU A 67 -51.19 -18.47 22.68
CA GLU A 67 -49.84 -18.10 23.05
C GLU A 67 -48.80 -18.98 22.33
N SER A 68 -47.87 -18.37 21.58
CA SER A 68 -46.48 -18.84 21.48
C SER A 68 -45.60 -17.73 20.91
N SER A 69 -44.77 -17.12 21.77
CA SER A 69 -43.64 -16.29 21.33
C SER A 69 -42.63 -17.18 20.61
N LYS A 70 -42.78 -17.35 19.29
CA LYS A 70 -41.67 -17.81 18.46
C LYS A 70 -40.71 -16.64 18.31
N ARG A 71 -39.64 -16.63 19.11
CA ARG A 71 -38.46 -15.81 18.82
C ARG A 71 -37.97 -16.21 17.44
N VAL A 72 -38.18 -15.35 16.45
CA VAL A 72 -37.44 -15.41 15.19
C VAL A 72 -35.98 -15.18 15.56
N LYS A 73 -35.21 -16.27 15.67
CA LYS A 73 -33.75 -16.19 15.75
C LYS A 73 -33.27 -15.83 14.34
N THR A 74 -33.07 -14.54 14.10
CA THR A 74 -32.18 -14.09 13.03
C THR A 74 -30.79 -14.63 13.36
N ILE A 75 -30.39 -15.72 12.70
CA ILE A 75 -29.01 -16.18 12.72
C ILE A 75 -28.25 -15.19 11.85
N MET A 76 -27.63 -14.19 12.47
CA MET A 76 -26.57 -13.46 11.79
C MET A 76 -25.44 -14.46 11.58
N ALA A 77 -25.15 -14.78 10.32
CA ALA A 77 -23.92 -15.46 9.96
C ALA A 77 -22.76 -14.56 10.43
N ALA A 78 -22.10 -14.95 11.52
CA ALA A 78 -20.84 -14.33 11.91
C ALA A 78 -19.81 -14.81 10.89
N TYR A 79 -19.48 -13.96 9.93
CA TYR A 79 -18.27 -14.16 9.14
C TYR A 79 -17.09 -14.17 10.13
N PRO A 80 -16.24 -15.20 10.13
CA PRO A 80 -15.06 -15.18 10.98
C PRO A 80 -14.20 -13.98 10.55
N ILE A 81 -14.05 -13.00 11.43
CA ILE A 81 -13.10 -11.92 11.22
C ILE A 81 -11.73 -12.55 11.42
N GLN A 82 -10.96 -12.68 10.34
CA GLN A 82 -9.59 -13.13 10.40
C GLN A 82 -8.75 -11.98 10.94
N PHE A 83 -8.07 -12.22 12.05
CA PHE A 83 -7.07 -11.32 12.60
C PHE A 83 -5.77 -12.11 12.73
N ALA A 84 -4.63 -11.49 12.44
CA ALA A 84 -3.35 -12.04 12.87
C ALA A 84 -3.37 -12.10 14.40
N THR A 85 -3.39 -13.31 14.96
CA THR A 85 -3.43 -13.54 16.41
C THR A 85 -2.06 -13.45 17.06
N ASP A 86 -1.02 -13.45 16.24
CA ASP A 86 0.36 -13.57 16.67
C ASP A 86 1.01 -12.18 16.79
N VAL A 87 1.99 -12.07 17.69
CA VAL A 87 2.73 -10.82 17.89
C VAL A 87 3.68 -10.64 16.71
N PRO A 88 3.63 -9.51 15.98
CA PRO A 88 4.57 -9.22 14.91
C PRO A 88 6.02 -9.30 15.38
N GLU A 89 6.87 -10.00 14.62
CA GLU A 89 8.29 -10.15 14.95
C GLU A 89 9.19 -9.40 13.99
N SER A 90 8.91 -9.50 12.69
CA SER A 90 9.70 -8.85 11.63
C SER A 90 9.00 -8.98 10.29
N THR A 91 9.45 -8.25 9.27
CA THR A 91 9.03 -8.48 7.88
C THR A 91 10.28 -8.74 7.04
N ASP A 92 10.28 -9.85 6.30
CA ASP A 92 11.33 -10.16 5.33
C ASP A 92 10.96 -9.56 3.98
N CYS A 93 11.72 -8.57 3.55
CA CYS A 93 11.45 -7.80 2.34
C CYS A 93 12.29 -8.29 1.17
N ASN A 94 11.63 -8.64 0.07
CA ASN A 94 12.23 -9.09 -1.19
C ASN A 94 11.87 -8.11 -2.31
N LEU A 95 12.86 -7.38 -2.80
CA LEU A 95 12.68 -6.42 -3.88
C LEU A 95 13.10 -7.04 -5.20
N ARG A 96 12.36 -6.79 -6.28
CA ARG A 96 12.68 -7.30 -7.62
C ARG A 96 12.57 -6.17 -8.63
N ASN A 97 13.67 -5.93 -9.34
CA ASN A 97 13.71 -4.92 -10.38
C ASN A 97 13.77 -5.57 -11.76
N PHE A 98 12.74 -5.37 -12.58
CA PHE A 98 12.67 -5.72 -13.99
C PHE A 98 12.25 -4.51 -14.83
N SER A 99 12.59 -3.30 -14.37
CA SER A 99 12.28 -2.04 -15.06
C SER A 99 13.11 -1.81 -16.33
N GLY A 100 14.17 -2.58 -16.54
CA GLY A 100 15.16 -2.35 -17.60
C GLY A 100 16.19 -1.27 -17.26
N GLY A 101 16.15 -0.70 -16.04
CA GLY A 101 17.07 0.33 -15.55
C GLY A 101 17.50 0.09 -14.11
N GLU A 102 18.35 0.98 -13.58
CA GLU A 102 18.72 0.96 -12.17
C GLU A 102 17.69 1.69 -11.28
N LEU A 103 17.53 1.20 -10.06
CA LEU A 103 16.82 1.88 -8.98
C LEU A 103 17.82 2.40 -7.97
N LYS A 104 17.60 3.62 -7.47
CA LYS A 104 18.38 4.19 -6.36
C LYS A 104 17.44 4.58 -5.22
N LEU A 105 17.77 4.15 -4.01
CA LEU A 105 17.02 4.53 -2.82
C LEU A 105 17.20 6.03 -2.59
N ASP A 106 16.09 6.77 -2.58
CA ASP A 106 16.07 8.22 -2.39
C ASP A 106 15.71 8.56 -0.94
N ASP A 107 14.60 8.00 -0.46
CA ASP A 107 14.11 8.23 0.89
C ASP A 107 13.50 6.95 1.52
N LYS A 108 13.24 7.02 2.83
CA LYS A 108 12.61 5.97 3.62
C LYS A 108 11.88 6.57 4.82
N THR A 109 10.86 5.86 5.27
CA THR A 109 10.19 6.13 6.55
C THR A 109 9.91 4.83 7.29
N PHE A 110 9.98 4.85 8.62
CA PHE A 110 9.55 3.74 9.47
C PHE A 110 8.55 4.28 10.48
N TRP A 111 7.36 3.69 10.52
CA TRP A 111 6.29 4.11 11.44
C TRP A 111 6.24 3.23 12.69
N GLU A 112 6.58 1.94 12.54
CA GLU A 112 6.69 0.97 13.62
C GLU A 112 7.89 0.06 13.37
N GLY A 113 8.61 -0.33 14.42
CA GLY A 113 9.78 -1.22 14.32
C GLY A 113 11.10 -0.50 14.55
N LEU A 114 12.20 -1.18 14.22
CA LEU A 114 13.55 -0.62 14.33
C LEU A 114 13.87 0.28 13.14
N ASP A 115 14.24 1.54 13.43
CA ASP A 115 14.75 2.45 12.40
C ASP A 115 16.03 1.87 11.78
N MET A 116 16.03 1.69 10.46
CA MET A 116 17.16 1.12 9.73
C MET A 116 18.01 2.23 9.13
N ASN A 117 19.34 2.10 9.20
CA ASN A 117 20.19 3.03 8.48
C ASN A 117 20.11 2.75 6.97
N ALA A 118 20.27 3.78 6.15
CA ALA A 118 20.28 3.61 4.69
C ALA A 118 21.35 2.60 4.20
N LYS A 119 22.42 2.33 4.99
CA LYS A 119 23.47 1.35 4.63
C LYS A 119 23.01 -0.09 4.76
N ASP A 120 21.97 -0.32 5.56
CA ASP A 120 21.41 -1.65 5.84
C ASP A 120 20.26 -1.97 4.85
N LEU A 121 19.95 -1.03 3.96
CA LEU A 121 18.94 -1.16 2.90
C LEU A 121 19.59 -1.29 1.53
N PRO A 122 18.93 -1.94 0.55
CA PRO A 122 19.41 -1.99 -0.83
C PRO A 122 19.41 -0.60 -1.48
N ARG A 123 20.53 0.12 -1.42
CA ARG A 123 20.63 1.50 -1.94
C ARG A 123 20.58 1.60 -3.46
N GLN A 124 21.06 0.56 -4.13
CA GLN A 124 21.09 0.49 -5.59
C GLN A 124 20.65 -0.91 -6.00
N ILE A 125 19.71 -0.99 -6.94
CA ILE A 125 19.19 -2.24 -7.46
C ILE A 125 19.31 -2.19 -8.98
N LEU A 126 20.24 -2.95 -9.53
CA LEU A 126 20.40 -3.08 -10.97
C LEU A 126 19.21 -3.84 -11.58
N ASP A 127 19.02 -3.73 -12.90
CA ASP A 127 18.03 -4.54 -13.61
C ASP A 127 18.27 -6.04 -13.35
N LYS A 128 17.18 -6.78 -13.17
CA LYS A 128 17.11 -8.19 -12.71
C LYS A 128 17.65 -8.44 -11.31
N GLY A 129 17.96 -7.37 -10.56
CA GLY A 129 18.38 -7.47 -9.16
C GLY A 129 17.23 -7.91 -8.25
N THR A 130 17.55 -8.80 -7.30
CA THR A 130 16.57 -9.35 -6.33
C THR A 130 17.04 -9.24 -4.87
N PRO A 131 17.40 -8.05 -4.37
CA PRO A 131 17.95 -7.91 -3.03
C PRO A 131 16.91 -8.17 -1.96
N LYS A 132 17.39 -8.59 -0.79
CA LYS A 132 16.57 -8.88 0.38
C LYS A 132 17.09 -8.11 1.59
N PHE A 133 16.18 -7.73 2.47
CA PHE A 133 16.51 -7.17 3.79
C PHE A 133 15.41 -7.55 4.78
N LYS A 134 15.67 -7.38 6.07
CA LYS A 134 14.74 -7.69 7.15
C LYS A 134 14.48 -6.43 7.95
N HIS A 135 13.21 -6.16 8.27
CA HIS A 135 12.80 -5.05 9.13
C HIS A 135 12.15 -5.62 10.40
N ASP A 136 12.88 -5.54 11.51
CA ASP A 136 12.45 -6.13 12.79
C ASP A 136 11.46 -5.23 13.53
N ALA A 137 10.48 -5.86 14.17
CA ALA A 137 9.61 -5.21 15.14
C ALA A 137 10.43 -4.80 16.38
N PHE A 138 9.95 -3.82 17.14
CA PHE A 138 10.65 -3.38 18.35
C PHE A 138 10.46 -4.41 19.48
N GLY A 139 11.52 -5.14 19.83
CA GLY A 139 11.48 -6.17 20.85
C GLY A 139 10.90 -5.69 22.19
N GLY A 140 9.95 -6.46 22.73
CA GLY A 140 9.33 -6.19 24.04
C GLY A 140 8.13 -5.23 24.02
N SER A 141 7.73 -4.72 22.85
CA SER A 141 6.49 -3.96 22.68
C SER A 141 5.58 -4.61 21.64
N VAL A 142 4.28 -4.31 21.76
CA VAL A 142 3.20 -4.64 20.82
C VAL A 142 3.32 -3.85 19.49
N ILE A 143 4.48 -3.28 19.22
CA ILE A 143 4.73 -2.38 18.09
C ILE A 143 5.15 -3.24 16.90
N GLY A 144 4.48 -3.08 15.76
CA GLY A 144 4.71 -3.88 14.57
C GLY A 144 6.00 -3.56 13.83
N SER A 145 6.08 -4.05 12.59
CA SER A 145 7.08 -3.70 11.58
C SER A 145 6.35 -3.01 10.42
N SER A 146 6.46 -1.69 10.32
CA SER A 146 5.83 -0.92 9.24
C SER A 146 6.70 0.23 8.77
N GLY A 147 6.71 0.44 7.46
CA GLY A 147 7.54 1.45 6.83
C GLY A 147 7.29 1.56 5.34
N GLY A 148 8.05 2.46 4.72
CA GLY A 148 8.03 2.69 3.30
C GLY A 148 9.41 3.03 2.76
N LEU A 149 9.66 2.60 1.52
CA LEU A 149 10.85 2.91 0.74
C LEU A 149 10.46 3.66 -0.52
N GLU A 150 11.34 4.58 -0.92
CA GLU A 150 11.22 5.34 -2.15
C GLU A 150 12.45 5.10 -3.03
N TYR A 151 12.22 4.60 -4.23
CA TYR A 151 13.26 4.40 -5.23
C TYR A 151 13.07 5.34 -6.42
N VAL A 152 14.10 6.10 -6.78
CA VAL A 152 14.14 6.88 -8.01
C VAL A 152 14.69 6.07 -9.18
N PHE A 153 14.10 6.26 -10.36
CA PHE A 153 14.49 5.57 -11.59
C PHE A 153 14.15 6.41 -12.84
N GLY A 154 14.47 5.90 -14.03
CA GLY A 154 14.24 6.63 -15.29
C GLY A 154 15.02 7.93 -15.37
N GLY A 155 16.28 7.94 -14.89
CA GLY A 155 17.08 9.16 -14.81
C GLY A 155 16.66 10.14 -13.71
N GLY A 156 15.82 9.70 -12.77
CA GLY A 156 15.29 10.53 -11.68
C GLY A 156 13.90 11.11 -11.97
N GLU A 157 13.28 10.75 -13.09
CA GLU A 157 11.94 11.22 -13.47
C GLU A 157 10.82 10.56 -12.66
N TYR A 158 11.01 9.29 -12.29
CA TYR A 158 9.98 8.48 -11.64
C TYR A 158 10.41 8.03 -10.26
N LYS A 159 9.43 7.93 -9.37
CA LYS A 159 9.56 7.40 -8.01
C LYS A 159 8.67 6.16 -7.87
N TRP A 160 9.27 5.09 -7.39
CA TRP A 160 8.58 3.86 -7.03
C TRP A 160 8.49 3.78 -5.50
N ILE A 161 7.25 3.76 -5.00
CA ILE A 161 6.93 3.66 -3.58
C ILE A 161 6.53 2.24 -3.25
N ILE A 162 7.11 1.73 -2.18
CA ILE A 162 6.75 0.45 -1.57
C ILE A 162 6.51 0.72 -0.10
N ALA A 163 5.36 0.33 0.43
CA ALA A 163 5.07 0.42 1.85
C ALA A 163 4.44 -0.89 2.35
N TRP A 164 4.70 -1.21 3.61
CA TRP A 164 4.20 -2.42 4.26
C TRP A 164 3.81 -2.15 5.70
N SER A 165 2.90 -2.96 6.22
CA SER A 165 2.51 -2.99 7.62
C SER A 165 2.37 -4.44 8.08
N ASN A 166 3.11 -4.79 9.12
CA ASN A 166 2.91 -6.00 9.93
C ASN A 166 2.66 -5.53 11.36
N SER A 167 1.39 -5.28 11.69
CA SER A 167 0.97 -4.61 12.93
C SER A 167 0.09 -5.53 13.77
N LYS A 168 0.15 -5.38 15.10
CA LYS A 168 -0.56 -6.30 15.99
C LYS A 168 -2.07 -6.15 15.88
N ASN A 169 -2.78 -7.29 15.84
CA ASN A 169 -4.23 -7.38 15.72
C ASN A 169 -4.79 -6.80 14.41
N GLU A 170 -3.93 -6.55 13.42
CA GLU A 170 -4.32 -6.20 12.07
C GLU A 170 -3.80 -7.26 11.12
N LEU A 171 -4.43 -7.40 9.97
CA LEU A 171 -3.87 -8.18 8.87
C LEU A 171 -2.66 -7.43 8.30
N ASN A 172 -1.72 -8.18 7.74
CA ASN A 172 -0.59 -7.60 7.05
C ASN A 172 -1.06 -6.89 5.78
N LYS A 173 -0.49 -5.71 5.53
CA LYS A 173 -0.90 -4.83 4.44
C LYS A 173 0.30 -4.37 3.63
N VAL A 174 0.07 -4.11 2.36
CA VAL A 174 1.05 -3.52 1.45
C VAL A 174 0.44 -2.44 0.59
N TYR A 175 1.29 -1.55 0.11
CA TYR A 175 0.92 -0.48 -0.81
C TYR A 175 2.05 -0.22 -1.78
N THR A 176 1.71 -0.01 -3.05
CA THR A 176 2.64 0.42 -4.08
C THR A 176 2.08 1.54 -4.94
N LYS A 177 2.95 2.42 -5.40
CA LYS A 177 2.60 3.45 -6.38
C LYS A 177 3.83 3.86 -7.17
N ILE A 178 3.62 4.13 -8.45
CA ILE A 178 4.58 4.81 -9.30
C ILE A 178 4.02 6.22 -9.53
N PHE A 179 4.82 7.24 -9.31
CA PHE A 179 4.40 8.60 -9.62
C PHE A 179 5.59 9.43 -10.14
N LYS A 180 5.24 10.54 -10.79
CA LYS A 180 6.16 11.52 -11.35
C LYS A 180 6.09 12.80 -10.52
N GLY A 181 7.23 13.30 -10.08
CA GLY A 181 7.32 14.52 -9.24
C GLY A 181 8.36 14.38 -8.13
N ASP A 182 8.53 15.44 -7.32
CA ASP A 182 9.68 15.54 -6.41
C ASP A 182 9.36 15.18 -4.95
N VAL A 183 8.11 15.32 -4.50
CA VAL A 183 7.76 15.20 -3.08
C VAL A 183 6.86 14.00 -2.82
N VAL A 184 7.29 13.13 -1.91
CA VAL A 184 6.49 12.02 -1.38
C VAL A 184 5.71 12.46 -0.14
N GLY A 185 4.38 12.35 -0.21
CA GLY A 185 3.48 12.54 0.93
C GLY A 185 3.44 11.30 1.83
N TRP A 186 4.43 11.10 2.70
CA TRP A 186 4.49 9.90 3.57
C TRP A 186 3.25 9.69 4.46
N ASN A 187 2.60 10.77 4.89
CA ASN A 187 1.35 10.68 5.65
C ASN A 187 0.19 10.12 4.80
N GLU A 188 0.07 10.56 3.54
CA GLU A 188 -0.97 10.08 2.62
C GLU A 188 -0.74 8.62 2.23
N ILE A 189 0.53 8.23 2.06
CA ILE A 189 0.91 6.81 1.86
C ILE A 189 0.54 5.98 3.07
N ARG A 190 0.82 6.45 4.28
CA ARG A 190 0.44 5.74 5.51
C ARG A 190 -1.07 5.56 5.62
N GLU A 191 -1.85 6.59 5.30
CA GLU A 191 -3.31 6.49 5.28
C GLU A 191 -3.85 5.55 4.21
N SER A 192 -3.18 5.48 3.06
CA SER A 192 -3.53 4.56 1.97
C SER A 192 -3.21 3.11 2.35
N LEU A 193 -2.03 2.88 2.94
CA LEU A 193 -1.61 1.59 3.49
C LEU A 193 -2.56 1.10 4.59
N ALA A 194 -3.07 1.98 5.45
CA ALA A 194 -4.03 1.59 6.48
C ALA A 194 -5.33 1.00 5.92
N LYS A 195 -5.69 1.38 4.68
CA LYS A 195 -6.91 0.97 3.96
C LYS A 195 -6.64 -0.12 2.91
N SER A 196 -5.40 -0.53 2.72
CA SER A 196 -5.03 -1.56 1.74
C SER A 196 -5.16 -2.97 2.32
N ASP A 197 -4.83 -3.95 1.48
CA ASP A 197 -4.86 -5.38 1.82
C ASP A 197 -3.46 -5.99 1.70
N ASP A 198 -3.37 -7.31 1.73
CA ASP A 198 -2.14 -8.10 1.59
C ASP A 198 -1.54 -8.09 0.18
N GLU A 199 -2.24 -7.48 -0.79
CA GLU A 199 -1.75 -7.21 -2.14
C GLU A 199 -2.01 -5.76 -2.58
N SER A 200 -1.13 -5.23 -3.42
CA SER A 200 -1.27 -3.92 -4.03
C SER A 200 -0.55 -3.88 -5.37
N SER A 201 -1.19 -3.32 -6.39
CA SER A 201 -0.61 -3.14 -7.71
C SER A 201 -0.89 -1.76 -8.29
N CYS A 202 -0.03 -1.32 -9.21
CA CYS A 202 -0.24 -0.13 -10.02
C CYS A 202 0.38 -0.31 -11.41
N ASN A 203 -0.16 0.41 -12.39
CA ASN A 203 0.37 0.44 -13.75
C ASN A 203 0.30 1.88 -14.25
N GLU A 204 1.46 2.52 -14.38
CA GLU A 204 1.59 3.95 -14.65
C GLU A 204 2.87 4.19 -15.45
N PHE A 205 2.83 5.15 -16.39
CA PHE A 205 4.00 5.60 -17.16
C PHE A 205 4.77 4.50 -17.92
N GLY A 206 4.10 3.42 -18.32
CA GLY A 206 4.75 2.28 -18.99
C GLY A 206 5.51 1.35 -18.05
N TYR A 207 5.20 1.39 -16.75
CA TYR A 207 5.74 0.53 -15.72
C TYR A 207 4.61 -0.06 -14.88
N SER A 208 4.76 -1.31 -14.45
CA SER A 208 3.87 -1.93 -13.48
C SER A 208 4.62 -2.24 -12.19
N SER A 209 3.92 -2.17 -11.06
CA SER A 209 4.41 -2.67 -9.80
C SER A 209 3.38 -3.53 -9.12
N ASP A 210 3.84 -4.64 -8.55
CA ASP A 210 3.06 -5.58 -7.77
C ASP A 210 3.76 -5.83 -6.45
N VAL A 211 3.03 -5.69 -5.34
CA VAL A 211 3.53 -5.95 -3.99
C VAL A 211 2.56 -6.89 -3.30
N VAL A 212 3.08 -7.98 -2.72
CA VAL A 212 2.30 -8.99 -2.01
C VAL A 212 3.00 -9.31 -0.70
N ILE A 213 2.22 -9.56 0.35
CA ILE A 213 2.69 -10.00 1.66
C ILE A 213 1.83 -11.18 2.14
N ASP A 214 2.39 -12.06 2.95
CA ASP A 214 1.55 -13.04 3.65
C ASP A 214 0.60 -12.31 4.61
N GLN A 215 -0.70 -12.59 4.53
CA GLN A 215 -1.74 -11.82 5.21
C GLN A 215 -1.74 -11.94 6.74
N THR A 216 -1.21 -13.02 7.33
CA THR A 216 -1.45 -13.35 8.76
C THR A 216 -0.20 -13.71 9.56
N SER A 217 0.91 -14.03 8.91
CA SER A 217 2.16 -14.41 9.54
C SER A 217 2.74 -13.28 10.39
N SER A 218 3.31 -13.63 11.55
CA SER A 218 4.11 -12.71 12.39
C SER A 218 5.48 -12.38 11.79
N THR A 219 5.98 -13.23 10.89
CA THR A 219 7.22 -13.05 10.11
C THR A 219 6.92 -13.16 8.60
N PRO A 220 6.07 -12.28 8.05
CA PRO A 220 5.66 -12.39 6.67
C PRO A 220 6.80 -12.06 5.73
N ILE A 221 6.74 -12.65 4.55
CA ILE A 221 7.62 -12.30 3.43
C ILE A 221 6.84 -11.34 2.53
N MET A 222 7.32 -10.10 2.43
CA MET A 222 6.84 -9.12 1.46
C MET A 222 7.67 -9.23 0.18
N THR A 223 7.03 -9.41 -0.96
CA THR A 223 7.69 -9.32 -2.27
C THR A 223 7.18 -8.13 -3.05
N ALA A 224 8.06 -7.21 -3.42
CA ALA A 224 7.77 -6.05 -4.25
C ALA A 224 8.49 -6.16 -5.59
N THR A 225 7.74 -6.07 -6.68
CA THR A 225 8.25 -6.16 -8.04
C THR A 225 7.94 -4.87 -8.79
N LEU A 226 8.92 -4.36 -9.52
CA LEU A 226 8.75 -3.32 -10.52
C LEU A 226 9.13 -3.88 -11.88
N SER A 227 8.26 -3.77 -12.86
CA SER A 227 8.48 -4.25 -14.22
C SER A 227 8.23 -3.15 -15.23
N LYS A 228 8.94 -3.19 -16.36
CA LYS A 228 8.51 -2.41 -17.52
C LYS A 228 7.22 -3.02 -18.07
N ALA A 229 6.16 -2.23 -18.20
CA ALA A 229 4.91 -2.71 -18.75
C ALA A 229 5.13 -3.10 -20.23
N ASN A 230 4.67 -4.29 -20.61
CA ASN A 230 4.72 -4.69 -22.01
C ASN A 230 3.58 -3.97 -22.76
N PRO A 231 3.82 -3.33 -23.91
CA PRO A 231 2.81 -2.51 -24.61
C PRO A 231 1.60 -3.31 -25.15
N GLU A 232 1.52 -4.62 -24.92
CA GLU A 232 0.43 -5.48 -25.40
C GLU A 232 -0.74 -5.62 -24.41
N THR A 233 -0.69 -4.98 -23.24
CA THR A 233 -1.77 -5.06 -22.23
C THR A 233 -2.62 -3.78 -22.13
N GLU A 234 -2.43 -2.80 -23.02
CA GLU A 234 -3.33 -1.65 -23.16
C GLU A 234 -4.17 -1.76 -24.43
N ALA A 235 -5.35 -2.39 -24.32
CA ALA A 235 -6.53 -2.00 -25.09
C ALA A 235 -7.80 -2.54 -24.40
N PRO A 236 -8.76 -1.69 -23.99
CA PRO A 236 -10.16 -2.11 -24.00
C PRO A 236 -10.53 -2.33 -25.47
N ALA A 237 -11.02 -3.52 -25.81
CA ALA A 237 -11.55 -3.81 -27.14
C ALA A 237 -12.70 -2.83 -27.45
N GLU A 238 -12.45 -1.85 -28.32
CA GLU A 238 -13.54 -1.18 -29.03
C GLU A 238 -14.24 -2.21 -29.93
N PRO A 239 -15.58 -2.29 -29.95
CA PRO A 239 -16.28 -3.24 -30.80
C PRO A 239 -16.21 -2.73 -32.24
N THR A 240 -15.28 -3.28 -33.03
CA THR A 240 -15.25 -3.05 -34.47
C THR A 240 -16.53 -3.61 -35.08
N THR A 241 -17.42 -2.70 -35.49
CA THR A 241 -18.61 -3.02 -36.29
C THR A 241 -18.12 -3.51 -37.64
N VAL A 242 -18.28 -4.81 -37.90
CA VAL A 242 -17.94 -5.41 -39.20
C VAL A 242 -18.97 -4.95 -40.21
N GLU A 243 -18.56 -4.08 -41.13
CA GLU A 243 -19.31 -3.71 -42.32
C GLU A 243 -19.38 -4.94 -43.27
N PRO A 244 -20.56 -5.35 -43.77
CA PRO A 244 -20.68 -6.52 -44.64
C PRO A 244 -20.05 -6.26 -46.02
N PRO A 245 -19.43 -7.27 -46.64
CA PRO A 245 -18.74 -7.10 -47.92
C PRO A 245 -19.72 -6.83 -49.07
N ALA A 246 -19.33 -5.86 -49.91
CA ALA A 246 -20.04 -5.45 -51.11
C ALA A 246 -20.27 -6.60 -52.11
N GLU A 247 -21.44 -6.59 -52.74
CA GLU A 247 -21.89 -7.54 -53.76
C GLU A 247 -20.98 -7.56 -55.01
N PRO A 248 -20.83 -8.70 -55.71
CA PRO A 248 -20.00 -8.79 -56.90
C PRO A 248 -20.66 -8.15 -58.14
N THR A 249 -19.98 -7.17 -58.71
CA THR A 249 -20.34 -6.51 -59.98
C THR A 249 -20.42 -7.53 -61.13
N THR A 250 -21.56 -7.58 -61.80
CA THR A 250 -21.81 -8.40 -63.00
C THR A 250 -21.01 -7.84 -64.17
N VAL A 251 -20.20 -8.70 -64.82
CA VAL A 251 -19.43 -8.39 -66.03
C VAL A 251 -20.35 -8.48 -67.24
N GLU A 252 -20.51 -7.37 -67.96
CA GLU A 252 -21.22 -7.30 -69.24
C GLU A 252 -20.31 -7.77 -70.39
N PRO A 253 -20.77 -8.64 -71.31
CA PRO A 253 -19.94 -9.16 -72.40
C PRO A 253 -19.77 -8.14 -73.56
N PRO A 254 -18.64 -8.17 -74.30
CA PRO A 254 -18.34 -7.20 -75.35
C PRO A 254 -19.16 -7.42 -76.62
N ALA A 255 -19.56 -6.31 -77.25
CA ALA A 255 -20.25 -6.26 -78.54
C ALA A 255 -19.36 -6.71 -79.71
N GLU A 256 -19.99 -7.38 -80.69
CA GLU A 256 -19.39 -7.93 -81.91
C GLU A 256 -18.81 -6.85 -82.85
N PRO A 257 -17.78 -7.19 -83.66
CA PRO A 257 -17.13 -6.24 -84.56
C PRO A 257 -17.93 -6.02 -85.85
N THR A 258 -18.22 -4.76 -86.17
CA THR A 258 -18.77 -4.37 -87.47
C THR A 258 -17.61 -4.15 -88.47
N THR A 259 -17.56 -5.00 -89.49
CA THR A 259 -16.65 -4.92 -90.64
C THR A 259 -16.90 -3.64 -91.43
N VAL A 260 -15.84 -2.85 -91.66
CA VAL A 260 -15.86 -1.72 -92.61
C VAL A 260 -15.05 -2.14 -93.85
N GLU A 261 -15.74 -2.15 -94.98
CA GLU A 261 -15.27 -2.40 -96.34
C GLU A 261 -14.42 -1.23 -96.86
N PRO A 262 -13.26 -1.46 -97.51
CA PRO A 262 -12.56 -0.43 -98.28
C PRO A 262 -12.99 -0.44 -99.76
N SER A 263 -13.44 0.71 -100.26
CA SER A 263 -13.80 0.95 -101.66
C SER A 263 -12.60 1.25 -102.58
N ALA A 264 -12.66 0.62 -103.76
CA ALA A 264 -12.27 1.12 -105.09
C ALA A 264 -10.77 1.28 -105.41
N PRO A 265 -10.36 1.24 -106.70
CA PRO A 265 -10.90 2.03 -107.82
C PRO A 265 -11.92 1.34 -108.73
#